data_AF-A0A1Z4NDX0-F1
#
_entry.id   AF-A0A1Z4NDX0-F1
#
_cell.length_a   1.000
_cell.length_b   1.000
_cell.length_c   1.000
_cell.angle_alpha   90.00
_cell.angle_beta   90.00
_cell.angle_gamma   90.00
#
_symmetry.space_group_name_H-M   'P 1'
#
loop_
_entity.id
_entity.type
_entity.pdbx_description
1 polymer ?
#
loop_
_entity_poly.entity_id
_entity_poly.type
_entity_poly.pdbx_seq_one_letter_code
_entity_poly.pdbx_strand_id
1 'polypeptide(L)'
;MGWPYPIYASSLFPTIEVNTPALVRDGLQQRLQEFPNWQNLPKTSIAKGDLFYPDWFAGEWEVKTTLVDLAAPFAPEIVTPGFAANQQALQQPVTFVARFVPENTIRTGTIFSPASTKLVADRVFNGLNLAEATLTGTGKTNKSPILTIKIDPQNPNRQIALLRQEGQIVYTITGRRVETPRENQFLTTEIFQQEFRGLPQIYFNVVENTTAYTRQSGTNPSIIADQVTAIYLSPQDPKYFLTRDRPVALYRYYMEFNPIKSR
;
A
#
# COMPACT_ATOMS: atom_id res chain seq x y z
N MET A 1 -6.58 -18.53 11.24
CA MET A 1 -5.36 -18.04 10.55
C MET A 1 -5.67 -16.68 9.99
N GLY A 2 -5.15 -15.60 10.57
CA GLY A 2 -5.24 -14.28 9.96
C GLY A 2 -4.03 -14.05 9.07
N TRP A 3 -4.26 -13.64 7.82
CA TRP A 3 -3.20 -13.36 6.86
C TRP A 3 -2.53 -12.02 7.22
N PRO A 4 -1.19 -11.94 7.40
CA PRO A 4 -0.57 -10.74 7.97
C PRO A 4 -0.44 -9.56 7.00
N TYR A 5 -0.57 -9.80 5.70
CA TYR A 5 0.00 -8.91 4.69
C TYR A 5 -1.05 -8.02 4.02
N PRO A 6 -1.10 -6.71 4.35
CA PRO A 6 -1.72 -5.74 3.46
C PRO A 6 -0.93 -5.69 2.15
N ILE A 7 -1.63 -5.72 1.01
CA ILE A 7 -0.99 -5.64 -0.29
C ILE A 7 -0.66 -4.15 -0.58
N TYR A 8 0.62 -3.82 -0.41
CA TYR A 8 1.38 -2.63 -0.85
C TYR A 8 1.37 -1.27 -0.16
N ALA A 9 2.52 -0.60 -0.28
CA ALA A 9 2.76 0.85 -0.18
C ALA A 9 4.03 1.15 0.67
N SER A 10 4.60 2.39 0.66
CA SER A 10 6.09 2.57 0.76
C SER A 10 6.77 3.69 1.64
N SER A 11 7.67 3.43 2.63
CA SER A 11 9.08 3.96 2.76
C SER A 11 9.80 4.89 3.91
N LEU A 12 9.93 4.62 5.22
CA LEU A 12 10.55 5.49 6.28
C LEU A 12 12.02 6.01 6.12
N PHE A 13 12.20 7.31 6.37
CA PHE A 13 13.42 8.13 6.50
C PHE A 13 14.53 7.74 7.51
N PRO A 14 15.65 8.51 7.51
CA PRO A 14 16.28 9.10 8.69
C PRO A 14 15.89 10.59 8.90
N THR A 15 15.85 11.03 10.16
CA THR A 15 15.28 12.33 10.60
C THR A 15 16.17 13.55 10.30
N ILE A 16 15.57 14.68 9.91
CA ILE A 16 16.19 16.03 9.96
C ILE A 16 15.24 16.97 10.71
N GLU A 17 15.71 17.56 11.81
CA GLU A 17 14.99 18.61 12.53
C GLU A 17 15.11 19.95 11.80
N VAL A 18 13.98 20.61 11.53
CA VAL A 18 13.93 22.05 11.22
C VAL A 18 12.77 22.67 11.98
N ASN A 19 13.11 23.51 12.96
CA ASN A 19 12.12 24.31 13.71
C ASN A 19 11.49 25.38 12.80
N THR A 20 10.16 25.37 12.67
CA THR A 20 9.37 26.48 12.09
C THR A 20 7.93 26.34 12.58
N PRO A 21 7.23 27.42 12.98
CA PRO A 21 6.14 27.33 13.95
C PRO A 21 4.84 26.77 13.38
N ALA A 22 3.97 26.33 14.28
CA ALA A 22 2.72 25.65 13.98
C ALA A 22 1.68 26.60 13.35
N LEU A 23 1.47 26.45 12.04
CA LEU A 23 0.16 26.64 11.44
C LEU A 23 -0.55 25.28 11.42
N VAL A 24 -1.88 25.27 11.58
CA VAL A 24 -2.68 24.04 11.54
C VAL A 24 -2.55 23.41 10.15
N ARG A 25 -1.78 22.33 10.09
CA ARG A 25 -1.59 21.50 8.89
C ARG A 25 -2.70 20.43 8.87
N ASP A 26 -3.14 20.05 7.68
CA ASP A 26 -4.06 18.92 7.40
C ASP A 26 -3.61 18.34 6.06
N GLY A 27 -2.44 17.68 6.06
CA GLY A 27 -1.77 17.19 4.85
C GLY A 27 -1.08 15.86 5.07
N LEU A 28 -0.86 15.10 3.99
CA LEU A 28 -0.37 13.72 4.08
C LEU A 28 1.04 13.62 4.67
N GLN A 29 1.87 14.64 4.45
CA GLN A 29 3.22 14.70 5.03
C GLN A 29 3.21 14.76 6.56
N GLN A 30 2.29 15.53 7.14
CA GLN A 30 2.11 15.60 8.59
C GLN A 30 1.52 14.30 9.12
N ARG A 31 0.55 13.70 8.41
CA ARG A 31 -0.02 12.42 8.80
C ARG A 31 1.08 11.36 8.98
N LEU A 32 2.07 11.29 8.08
CA LEU A 32 3.24 10.42 8.25
C LEU A 32 4.13 10.80 9.45
N GLN A 33 4.26 12.10 9.76
CA GLN A 33 4.98 12.58 10.95
C GLN A 33 4.24 12.27 12.27
N GLU A 34 2.91 12.15 12.24
CA GLU A 34 2.08 11.83 13.41
C GLU A 34 2.08 10.34 13.78
N PHE A 35 2.76 9.47 13.01
CA PHE A 35 2.92 8.07 13.37
C PHE A 35 3.56 7.91 14.76
N PRO A 36 3.10 6.98 15.62
CA PRO A 36 1.97 6.05 15.43
C PRO A 36 0.61 6.60 15.91
N ASN A 37 0.55 7.86 16.33
CA ASN A 37 -0.55 8.48 17.07
C ASN A 37 -1.74 8.94 16.20
N TRP A 38 -2.11 8.18 15.17
CA TRP A 38 -3.22 8.52 14.28
C TRP A 38 -4.58 8.43 15.00
N GLN A 39 -5.35 9.52 14.98
CA GLN A 39 -6.62 9.62 15.73
C GLN A 39 -7.89 9.44 14.88
N ASN A 40 -7.76 9.38 13.55
CA ASN A 40 -8.86 9.26 12.60
C ASN A 40 -8.38 8.72 11.24
N LEU A 41 -9.32 8.28 10.40
CA LEU A 41 -9.11 8.14 8.95
C LEU A 41 -8.82 9.51 8.30
N PRO A 42 -8.00 9.56 7.23
CA PRO A 42 -7.70 10.82 6.56
C PRO A 42 -8.90 11.32 5.75
N LYS A 43 -8.99 12.64 5.58
CA LYS A 43 -9.95 13.23 4.63
C LYS A 43 -9.55 12.83 3.20
N THR A 44 -10.46 12.16 2.49
CA THR A 44 -10.27 11.72 1.10
C THR A 44 -11.48 12.00 0.24
N SER A 45 -11.29 12.07 -1.07
CA SER A 45 -12.36 12.04 -2.07
C SER A 45 -12.75 10.60 -2.40
N ILE A 46 -13.98 10.37 -2.86
CA ILE A 46 -14.41 9.05 -3.36
C ILE A 46 -13.50 8.63 -4.53
N ALA A 47 -12.95 7.42 -4.47
CA ALA A 47 -12.06 6.91 -5.50
C ALA A 47 -12.79 6.68 -6.84
N LYS A 48 -12.42 7.45 -7.87
CA LYS A 48 -12.94 7.34 -9.25
C LYS A 48 -11.79 7.13 -10.21
N GLY A 49 -11.89 6.11 -11.07
CA GLY A 49 -10.78 5.69 -11.94
C GLY A 49 -9.54 5.27 -11.15
N ASP A 50 -8.41 5.14 -11.84
CA ASP A 50 -7.14 4.77 -11.25
C ASP A 50 -6.45 5.93 -10.50
N LEU A 51 -5.41 5.57 -9.74
CA LEU A 51 -4.45 6.53 -9.19
C LEU A 51 -3.44 6.87 -10.29
N PHE A 52 -3.36 8.14 -10.68
CA PHE A 52 -2.37 8.61 -11.65
C PHE A 52 -1.06 8.97 -10.96
N TYR A 53 0.03 8.43 -11.49
CA TYR A 53 1.39 8.65 -11.01
C TYR A 53 2.11 9.69 -11.90
N PRO A 54 3.08 10.45 -11.38
CA PRO A 54 3.95 11.29 -12.19
C PRO A 54 4.75 10.48 -13.21
N ASP A 55 5.07 11.08 -14.35
CA ASP A 55 5.79 10.44 -15.46
C ASP A 55 7.13 9.80 -15.05
N TRP A 56 7.75 10.30 -13.98
CA TRP A 56 9.00 9.76 -13.45
C TRP A 56 8.88 8.39 -12.75
N PHE A 57 7.67 7.83 -12.64
CA PHE A 57 7.44 6.42 -12.31
C PHE A 57 7.45 5.48 -13.52
N ALA A 58 7.47 5.99 -14.76
CA ALA A 58 7.23 5.15 -15.94
C ALA A 58 8.26 4.02 -16.09
N GLY A 59 7.78 2.81 -16.38
CA GLY A 59 8.63 1.63 -16.59
C GLY A 59 8.60 0.62 -15.45
N GLU A 60 9.63 -0.23 -15.39
CA GLU A 60 9.79 -1.31 -14.41
C GLU A 60 10.88 -0.98 -13.39
N TRP A 61 10.62 -1.34 -12.14
CA TRP A 61 11.44 -1.03 -10.97
C TRP A 61 11.68 -2.29 -10.16
N GLU A 62 12.93 -2.52 -9.77
CA GLU A 62 13.24 -3.41 -8.67
C GLU A 62 12.90 -2.63 -7.40
N VAL A 63 11.94 -3.14 -6.65
CA VAL A 63 11.46 -2.49 -5.44
C VAL A 63 11.80 -3.35 -4.26
N LYS A 64 12.64 -2.81 -3.38
CA LYS A 64 12.96 -3.38 -2.07
C LYS A 64 12.03 -2.73 -1.05
N THR A 65 11.33 -3.51 -0.24
CA THR A 65 10.49 -3.04 0.87
C THR A 65 10.90 -3.68 2.18
N THR A 66 10.95 -2.91 3.26
CA THR A 66 11.44 -3.32 4.58
C THR A 66 10.45 -2.84 5.62
N LEU A 67 9.84 -3.69 6.43
CA LEU A 67 9.08 -3.19 7.60
C LEU A 67 10.11 -2.62 8.60
N VAL A 68 10.00 -1.35 8.98
CA VAL A 68 11.01 -0.70 9.85
C VAL A 68 10.47 -0.23 11.19
N ASP A 69 9.16 -0.01 11.31
CA ASP A 69 8.48 0.26 12.57
C ASP A 69 7.05 -0.29 12.55
N LEU A 70 6.47 -0.58 13.72
CA LEU A 70 5.07 -1.00 13.85
C LEU A 70 4.50 -0.68 15.23
N ALA A 71 3.20 -0.41 15.29
CA ALA A 71 2.50 -0.08 16.52
C ALA A 71 1.12 -0.74 16.59
N ALA A 72 0.70 -1.15 17.79
CA ALA A 72 -0.67 -1.57 18.08
C ALA A 72 -1.21 -0.69 19.23
N PRO A 73 -1.85 0.45 18.92
CA PRO A 73 -2.23 1.46 19.93
C PRO A 73 -3.23 1.01 21.00
N PHE A 74 -3.77 -0.20 20.86
CA PHE A 74 -4.77 -0.82 21.73
C PHE A 74 -4.31 -2.17 22.29
N ALA A 75 -3.01 -2.51 22.18
CA ALA A 75 -2.49 -3.73 22.79
C ALA A 75 -2.30 -3.54 24.31
N PRO A 76 -2.60 -4.56 25.14
CA PRO A 76 -2.98 -5.93 24.77
C PRO A 76 -4.47 -6.16 24.48
N GLU A 77 -5.36 -5.19 24.75
CA GLU A 77 -6.82 -5.38 24.71
C GLU A 77 -7.36 -5.70 23.30
N ILE A 78 -6.71 -5.18 22.26
CA ILE A 78 -7.03 -5.37 20.85
C ILE A 78 -5.72 -5.55 20.06
N VAL A 79 -5.49 -6.75 19.55
CA VAL A 79 -4.34 -7.10 18.71
C VAL A 79 -4.86 -7.76 17.44
N THR A 80 -4.43 -7.27 16.27
CA THR A 80 -4.80 -7.93 15.01
C THR A 80 -4.01 -9.23 14.85
N PRO A 81 -4.59 -10.31 14.29
CA PRO A 81 -3.88 -11.56 14.07
C PRO A 81 -2.58 -11.44 13.24
N GLY A 82 -2.50 -10.41 12.37
CA GLY A 82 -1.32 -10.13 11.57
C GLY A 82 -0.17 -9.47 12.34
N PHE A 83 -0.42 -8.84 13.49
CA PHE A 83 0.57 -8.02 14.18
C PHE A 83 1.80 -8.84 14.61
N ALA A 84 1.59 -9.96 15.31
CA ALA A 84 2.68 -10.83 15.78
C ALA A 84 3.49 -11.48 14.66
N ALA A 85 2.88 -11.72 13.48
CA ALA A 85 3.59 -12.23 12.32
C ALA A 85 4.40 -11.12 11.62
N ASN A 86 3.87 -9.90 11.53
CA ASN A 86 4.62 -8.75 11.01
C ASN A 86 5.81 -8.38 11.93
N GLN A 87 5.71 -8.55 13.25
CA GLN A 87 6.86 -8.38 14.16
C GLN A 87 8.08 -9.23 13.76
N GLN A 88 7.87 -10.42 13.19
CA GLN A 88 8.96 -11.30 12.72
C GLN A 88 9.61 -10.83 11.42
N ALA A 89 8.94 -9.93 10.67
CA ALA A 89 9.45 -9.32 9.44
C ALA A 89 10.11 -7.94 9.66
N LEU A 90 10.20 -7.48 10.91
CA LEU A 90 10.82 -6.20 11.26
C LEU A 90 12.30 -6.20 10.86
N GLN A 91 12.71 -5.16 10.14
CA GLN A 91 14.03 -4.98 9.50
C GLN A 91 14.41 -6.06 8.47
N GLN A 92 13.46 -6.89 8.01
CA GLN A 92 13.69 -7.88 6.95
C GLN A 92 13.21 -7.32 5.60
N PRO A 93 14.11 -7.07 4.64
CA PRO A 93 13.73 -6.60 3.31
C PRO A 93 13.14 -7.71 2.44
N VAL A 94 12.12 -7.37 1.65
CA VAL A 94 11.52 -8.16 0.58
C VAL A 94 11.73 -7.40 -0.73
N THR A 95 12.27 -8.06 -1.75
CA THR A 95 12.48 -7.46 -3.09
C THR A 95 11.55 -8.10 -4.12
N PHE A 96 10.96 -7.28 -4.98
CA PHE A 96 10.02 -7.68 -6.02
C PHE A 96 10.07 -6.70 -7.21
N VAL A 97 9.48 -7.04 -8.35
CA VAL A 97 9.38 -6.12 -9.50
C VAL A 97 8.04 -5.39 -9.50
N ALA A 98 8.08 -4.07 -9.62
CA ALA A 98 6.91 -3.22 -9.86
C ALA A 98 6.95 -2.63 -11.27
N ARG A 99 5.78 -2.32 -11.82
CA ARG A 99 5.61 -1.64 -13.09
C ARG A 99 4.55 -0.54 -13.01
N PHE A 100 4.82 0.55 -13.72
CA PHE A 100 3.87 1.61 -14.00
C PHE A 100 3.79 1.80 -15.52
N VAL A 101 2.55 1.78 -16.04
CA VAL A 101 2.25 1.78 -17.47
C VAL A 101 1.28 2.91 -17.83
N PRO A 102 1.21 3.33 -19.10
CA PRO A 102 0.12 4.18 -19.58
C PRO A 102 -1.25 3.52 -19.31
N GLU A 103 -2.25 4.29 -18.87
CA GLU A 103 -3.61 3.80 -18.55
C GLU A 103 -4.21 2.95 -19.69
N ASN A 104 -3.98 3.37 -20.93
CA ASN A 104 -4.48 2.68 -22.12
C ASN A 104 -3.87 1.28 -22.31
N THR A 105 -2.62 1.05 -21.88
CA THR A 105 -1.95 -0.25 -22.00
C THR A 105 -2.67 -1.36 -21.24
N ILE A 106 -3.21 -1.06 -20.05
CA ILE A 106 -4.02 -2.03 -19.27
C ILE A 106 -5.34 -2.33 -19.99
N ARG A 107 -5.93 -1.36 -20.69
CA ARG A 107 -7.23 -1.48 -21.35
C ARG A 107 -7.16 -2.17 -22.73
N THR A 108 -6.06 -1.99 -23.48
CA THR A 108 -5.92 -2.47 -24.87
C THR A 108 -4.90 -3.60 -25.03
N GLY A 109 -4.06 -3.86 -24.03
CA GLY A 109 -2.93 -4.80 -24.14
C GLY A 109 -1.79 -4.31 -25.03
N THR A 110 -1.84 -3.07 -25.54
CA THR A 110 -0.82 -2.51 -26.45
C THR A 110 -0.03 -1.39 -25.80
N ILE A 111 1.30 -1.44 -25.97
CA ILE A 111 2.22 -0.42 -25.44
C ILE A 111 2.39 0.68 -26.50
N PHE A 112 1.38 1.53 -26.65
CA PHE A 112 1.47 2.77 -27.43
C PHE A 112 1.32 3.97 -26.50
N SER A 113 2.40 4.73 -26.34
CA SER A 113 2.45 5.94 -25.52
C SER A 113 2.52 7.19 -26.41
N PRO A 114 1.40 7.88 -26.70
CA PRO A 114 1.47 9.30 -27.01
C PRO A 114 1.96 10.08 -25.77
N ALA A 115 2.66 11.20 -26.00
CA ALA A 115 3.44 11.97 -25.02
C ALA A 115 2.63 12.72 -23.92
N SER A 116 1.41 12.27 -23.63
CA SER A 116 0.51 12.84 -22.61
C SER A 116 -0.38 11.77 -21.95
N THR A 117 0.04 10.50 -21.97
CA THR A 117 -0.77 9.41 -21.41
C THR A 117 -0.58 9.31 -19.90
N LYS A 118 -1.69 9.35 -19.16
CA LYS A 118 -1.68 9.22 -17.71
C LYS A 118 -1.08 7.88 -17.29
N LEU A 119 -0.13 7.92 -16.37
CA LEU A 119 0.56 6.74 -15.87
C LEU A 119 -0.21 6.12 -14.68
N VAL A 120 -0.35 4.80 -14.67
CA VAL A 120 -1.02 4.03 -13.60
C VAL A 120 -0.12 2.88 -13.15
N ALA A 121 -0.26 2.45 -11.89
CA ALA A 121 0.37 1.23 -11.42
C ALA A 121 -0.30 0.00 -12.07
N ASP A 122 0.49 -0.95 -12.56
CA ASP A 122 -0.02 -2.25 -12.99
C ASP A 122 -0.37 -3.09 -11.75
N ARG A 123 -1.57 -2.85 -11.21
CA ARG A 123 -2.04 -3.43 -9.93
C ARG A 123 -2.04 -4.96 -9.93
N VAL A 124 -2.29 -5.61 -11.08
CA VAL A 124 -2.24 -7.08 -11.21
C VAL A 124 -0.80 -7.56 -11.17
N PHE A 125 0.07 -7.03 -12.03
CA PHE A 125 1.48 -7.43 -12.10
C PHE A 125 2.19 -7.16 -10.78
N ASN A 126 2.05 -5.95 -10.24
CA ASN A 126 2.66 -5.56 -8.97
C ASN A 126 2.12 -6.48 -7.87
N GLY A 127 0.79 -6.62 -7.76
CA GLY A 127 0.13 -7.43 -6.71
C GLY A 127 0.65 -8.86 -6.63
N LEU A 128 0.85 -9.50 -7.78
CA LEU A 128 1.37 -10.86 -7.87
C LEU A 128 2.85 -10.93 -7.46
N ASN A 129 3.67 -9.98 -7.88
CA ASN A 129 5.09 -9.91 -7.51
C ASN A 129 5.29 -9.77 -5.98
N LEU A 130 4.44 -9.02 -5.26
CA LEU A 130 4.52 -8.99 -3.77
C LEU A 130 4.15 -10.34 -3.19
N ALA A 131 3.03 -10.88 -3.67
CA ALA A 131 2.48 -12.11 -3.14
C ALA A 131 3.48 -13.26 -3.31
N GLU A 132 4.23 -13.27 -4.40
CA GLU A 132 5.34 -14.20 -4.58
C GLU A 132 6.49 -13.91 -3.61
N ALA A 133 7.06 -12.70 -3.62
CA ALA A 133 8.23 -12.36 -2.80
C ALA A 133 7.99 -12.49 -1.29
N THR A 134 6.88 -11.97 -0.77
CA THR A 134 6.55 -11.98 0.66
C THR A 134 6.16 -13.38 1.16
N LEU A 135 5.50 -14.20 0.35
CA LEU A 135 4.92 -15.46 0.83
C LEU A 135 5.83 -16.67 0.58
N THR A 136 6.71 -16.63 -0.44
CA THR A 136 7.77 -17.63 -0.61
C THR A 136 8.86 -17.49 0.46
N GLY A 137 9.19 -16.26 0.88
CA GLY A 137 10.19 -15.98 1.94
C GLY A 137 9.84 -16.54 3.33
N THR A 138 8.64 -17.07 3.55
CA THR A 138 8.20 -17.62 4.85
C THR A 138 8.61 -19.08 5.10
N GLY A 139 9.33 -19.71 4.17
CA GLY A 139 10.01 -20.99 4.38
C GLY A 139 9.12 -22.23 4.59
N LYS A 140 7.79 -22.11 4.42
CA LYS A 140 6.84 -23.22 4.64
C LYS A 140 6.24 -23.82 3.37
N THR A 141 6.21 -23.10 2.25
CA THR A 141 5.91 -23.63 0.92
C THR A 141 6.62 -22.82 -0.17
N ASN A 142 7.26 -23.47 -1.16
CA ASN A 142 7.84 -22.82 -2.36
C ASN A 142 6.76 -22.27 -3.34
N LYS A 143 5.59 -21.85 -2.84
CA LYS A 143 4.46 -21.36 -3.62
C LYS A 143 3.71 -20.31 -2.80
N SER A 144 3.52 -19.12 -3.37
CA SER A 144 2.59 -18.13 -2.83
C SER A 144 1.18 -18.72 -2.68
N PRO A 145 0.46 -18.49 -1.57
CA PRO A 145 -0.93 -18.93 -1.39
C PRO A 145 -1.92 -18.12 -2.24
N ILE A 146 -1.52 -16.96 -2.78
CA ILE A 146 -2.27 -16.27 -3.84
C ILE A 146 -2.01 -17.01 -5.15
N LEU A 147 -3.10 -17.38 -5.83
CA LEU A 147 -3.09 -18.09 -7.10
C LEU A 147 -3.10 -17.13 -8.29
N THR A 148 -3.91 -16.09 -8.21
CA THR A 148 -4.06 -15.06 -9.27
C THR A 148 -4.73 -13.81 -8.69
N ILE A 149 -4.49 -12.66 -9.31
CA ILE A 149 -5.14 -11.38 -9.01
C ILE A 149 -5.83 -10.92 -10.30
N LYS A 150 -7.05 -10.41 -10.18
CA LYS A 150 -7.83 -9.84 -11.28
C LYS A 150 -8.37 -8.49 -10.88
N ILE A 151 -8.33 -7.52 -11.80
CA ILE A 151 -9.11 -6.28 -11.68
C ILE A 151 -10.54 -6.57 -12.18
N ASP A 152 -11.53 -5.98 -11.53
CA ASP A 152 -12.91 -5.99 -12.01
C ASP A 152 -13.01 -5.13 -13.30
N PRO A 153 -13.42 -5.70 -14.45
CA PRO A 153 -13.47 -4.97 -15.71
C PRO A 153 -14.38 -3.73 -15.69
N GLN A 154 -15.34 -3.66 -14.75
CA GLN A 154 -16.26 -2.53 -14.59
C GLN A 154 -15.82 -1.56 -13.48
N ASN A 155 -14.79 -1.89 -12.69
CA ASN A 155 -14.32 -1.06 -11.59
C ASN A 155 -12.80 -1.22 -11.33
N PRO A 156 -11.94 -0.31 -11.82
CA PRO A 156 -10.49 -0.40 -11.62
C PRO A 156 -10.05 -0.27 -10.16
N ASN A 157 -10.93 0.21 -9.28
CA ASN A 157 -10.72 0.27 -7.84
C ASN A 157 -11.11 -1.03 -7.11
N ARG A 158 -11.60 -2.05 -7.82
CA ARG A 158 -11.95 -3.36 -7.27
C ARG A 158 -11.04 -4.44 -7.82
N GLN A 159 -10.36 -5.15 -6.92
CA GLN A 159 -9.46 -6.26 -7.23
C GLN A 159 -9.91 -7.52 -6.50
N ILE A 160 -9.68 -8.68 -7.11
CA ILE A 160 -9.99 -10.00 -6.55
C ILE A 160 -8.71 -10.84 -6.56
N ALA A 161 -8.18 -11.16 -5.39
CA ALA A 161 -7.13 -12.16 -5.24
C ALA A 161 -7.76 -13.52 -4.93
N LEU A 162 -7.50 -14.53 -5.75
CA LEU A 162 -7.90 -15.91 -5.48
C LEU A 162 -6.82 -16.62 -4.69
N LEU A 163 -7.21 -17.37 -3.65
CA LEU A 163 -6.33 -18.16 -2.80
C LEU A 163 -6.31 -19.62 -3.24
N ARG A 164 -5.20 -20.33 -3.04
CA ARG A 164 -5.07 -21.76 -3.44
C ARG A 164 -5.99 -22.72 -2.68
N GLN A 165 -6.48 -22.33 -1.50
CA GLN A 165 -7.36 -23.13 -0.64
C GLN A 165 -8.80 -22.59 -0.66
N GLU A 166 -9.36 -22.43 -1.86
CA GLU A 166 -10.79 -22.11 -2.13
C GLU A 166 -11.34 -20.81 -1.51
N GLY A 167 -10.47 -19.90 -1.08
CA GLY A 167 -10.83 -18.55 -0.64
C GLY A 167 -10.61 -17.47 -1.70
N GLN A 168 -11.21 -16.30 -1.50
CA GLN A 168 -10.88 -15.08 -2.24
C GLN A 168 -10.86 -13.86 -1.33
N ILE A 169 -9.98 -12.90 -1.62
CA ILE A 169 -9.96 -11.60 -0.97
C ILE A 169 -10.34 -10.55 -2.02
N VAL A 170 -11.40 -9.79 -1.75
CA VAL A 170 -11.81 -8.66 -2.60
C VAL A 170 -11.30 -7.38 -1.95
N TYR A 171 -10.53 -6.59 -2.69
CA TYR A 171 -10.05 -5.27 -2.27
C TYR A 171 -10.83 -4.22 -3.04
N THR A 172 -11.49 -3.30 -2.35
CA THR A 172 -12.21 -2.18 -3.00
C THR A 172 -11.72 -0.86 -2.44
N ILE A 173 -11.07 -0.04 -3.26
CA ILE A 173 -10.61 1.30 -2.90
C ILE A 173 -11.82 2.23 -2.88
N THR A 174 -12.08 2.83 -1.72
CA THR A 174 -13.25 3.66 -1.45
C THR A 174 -12.88 5.14 -1.39
N GLY A 175 -11.72 5.47 -0.82
CA GLY A 175 -11.22 6.84 -0.65
C GLY A 175 -9.83 7.01 -1.26
N ARG A 176 -9.56 8.18 -1.86
CA ARG A 176 -8.25 8.59 -2.35
C ARG A 176 -7.99 10.08 -2.12
N ARG A 177 -6.75 10.44 -1.78
CA ARG A 177 -6.24 11.83 -1.84
C ARG A 177 -4.80 11.81 -2.36
N VAL A 178 -4.42 12.85 -3.09
CA VAL A 178 -3.11 13.01 -3.72
C VAL A 178 -2.63 14.43 -3.44
N GLU A 179 -1.35 14.59 -3.15
CA GLU A 179 -0.69 15.88 -2.95
C GLU A 179 0.65 15.87 -3.69
N THR A 180 1.01 16.99 -4.33
CA THR A 180 2.30 17.14 -5.03
C THR A 180 2.95 18.44 -4.54
N PRO A 181 3.54 18.48 -3.33
CA PRO A 181 4.04 19.72 -2.73
C PRO A 181 5.26 20.31 -3.45
N ARG A 182 5.98 19.47 -4.21
CA ARG A 182 7.17 19.80 -5.01
C ARG A 182 7.21 18.87 -6.23
N GLU A 183 7.86 19.26 -7.32
CA GLU A 183 7.93 18.46 -8.55
C GLU A 183 8.52 17.05 -8.36
N ASN A 184 9.45 16.90 -7.40
CA ASN A 184 10.06 15.63 -7.04
C ASN A 184 9.33 14.89 -5.91
N GLN A 185 8.20 15.40 -5.40
CA GLN A 185 7.45 14.81 -4.29
C GLN A 185 6.01 14.51 -4.67
N PHE A 186 5.59 13.27 -4.44
CA PHE A 186 4.25 12.79 -4.74
C PHE A 186 3.72 12.02 -3.52
N LEU A 187 2.69 12.54 -2.87
CA LEU A 187 2.06 11.90 -1.72
C LEU A 187 0.67 11.39 -2.11
N THR A 188 0.33 10.23 -1.60
CA THR A 188 -0.95 9.57 -1.86
C THR A 188 -1.50 8.99 -0.59
N THR A 189 -2.82 8.95 -0.44
CA THR A 189 -3.47 8.03 0.48
C THR A 189 -4.60 7.31 -0.23
N GLU A 190 -4.70 6.00 -0.02
CA GLU A 190 -5.80 5.16 -0.48
C GLU A 190 -6.42 4.43 0.72
N ILE A 191 -7.73 4.61 0.91
CA ILE A 191 -8.54 3.85 1.86
C ILE A 191 -9.25 2.75 1.07
N PHE A 192 -9.17 1.52 1.56
CA PHE A 192 -9.78 0.36 0.91
C PHE A 192 -10.39 -0.61 1.92
N GLN A 193 -11.51 -1.19 1.53
CA GLN A 193 -12.16 -2.30 2.22
C GLN A 193 -11.56 -3.62 1.69
N GLN A 194 -11.17 -4.52 2.59
CA GLN A 194 -10.87 -5.91 2.22
C GLN A 194 -12.01 -6.82 2.67
N GLU A 195 -12.45 -7.72 1.80
CA GLU A 195 -13.51 -8.70 2.07
C GLU A 195 -12.94 -10.11 1.93
N PHE A 196 -12.90 -10.85 3.03
CA PHE A 196 -12.40 -12.22 3.08
C PHE A 196 -13.57 -13.18 2.91
N ARG A 197 -13.64 -13.84 1.76
CA ARG A 197 -14.72 -14.76 1.38
C ARG A 197 -14.15 -16.18 1.29
N GLY A 198 -14.82 -17.18 1.87
CA GLY A 198 -14.34 -18.56 1.99
C GLY A 198 -14.07 -19.02 3.44
N LEU A 199 -14.26 -18.14 4.43
CA LEU A 199 -14.45 -18.50 5.83
C LEU A 199 -15.96 -18.67 6.12
N PRO A 200 -16.38 -19.39 7.19
CA PRO A 200 -17.80 -19.60 7.51
C PRO A 200 -18.58 -18.30 7.79
N GLN A 201 -17.91 -17.18 7.99
CA GLN A 201 -18.47 -15.83 8.01
C GLN A 201 -17.61 -14.93 7.13
N ILE A 202 -18.24 -14.03 6.36
CA ILE A 202 -17.49 -13.01 5.60
C ILE A 202 -16.89 -12.03 6.60
N TYR A 203 -15.56 -11.92 6.61
CA TYR A 203 -14.85 -10.93 7.42
C TYR A 203 -14.49 -9.71 6.56
N PHE A 204 -14.58 -8.54 7.18
CA PHE A 204 -14.23 -7.26 6.56
C PHE A 204 -13.22 -6.53 7.45
N ASN A 205 -12.42 -5.67 6.85
CA ASN A 205 -11.67 -4.63 7.54
C ASN A 205 -11.53 -3.40 6.63
N VAL A 206 -11.17 -2.27 7.22
CA VAL A 206 -10.75 -1.08 6.49
C VAL A 206 -9.24 -0.95 6.66
N VAL A 207 -8.55 -0.69 5.55
CA VAL A 207 -7.11 -0.46 5.51
C VAL A 207 -6.87 0.88 4.83
N GLU A 208 -5.90 1.60 5.34
CA GLU A 208 -5.39 2.83 4.75
C GLU A 208 -3.91 2.65 4.44
N ASN A 209 -3.50 3.08 3.25
CA ASN A 209 -2.11 3.23 2.87
C ASN A 209 -1.85 4.71 2.56
N THR A 210 -1.07 5.39 3.39
CA THR A 210 -0.59 6.75 3.10
C THR A 210 0.88 6.68 2.74
N THR A 211 1.27 7.13 1.55
CA THR A 211 2.64 7.11 1.01
C THR A 211 3.16 8.52 0.65
N ALA A 212 4.46 8.79 0.79
CA ALA A 212 5.14 10.01 0.36
C ALA A 212 6.39 9.75 -0.49
N TYR A 213 6.21 9.55 -1.79
CA TYR A 213 7.28 9.33 -2.76
C TYR A 213 8.15 10.58 -2.97
N THR A 214 9.47 10.40 -3.00
CA THR A 214 10.48 11.42 -3.34
C THR A 214 11.44 10.88 -4.40
N ARG A 215 11.37 11.44 -5.61
CA ARG A 215 12.32 11.18 -6.70
C ARG A 215 13.69 11.75 -6.35
N GLN A 216 14.74 10.95 -6.50
CA GLN A 216 16.13 11.36 -6.29
C GLN A 216 16.69 12.10 -7.52
N SER A 217 17.79 12.84 -7.31
CA SER A 217 18.56 13.45 -8.40
C SER A 217 19.56 12.46 -9.00
N GLY A 218 19.74 12.46 -10.31
CA GLY A 218 20.73 11.61 -10.99
C GLY A 218 20.38 11.34 -12.45
N THR A 219 21.28 10.65 -13.16
CA THR A 219 21.10 10.25 -14.57
C THR A 219 20.14 9.08 -14.76
N ASN A 220 19.95 8.26 -13.72
CA ASN A 220 18.95 7.20 -13.66
C ASN A 220 18.31 7.22 -12.27
N PRO A 221 17.40 8.18 -12.00
CA PRO A 221 16.99 8.54 -10.64
C PRO A 221 16.14 7.44 -10.00
N SER A 222 16.54 6.99 -8.82
CA SER A 222 15.72 6.13 -7.96
C SER A 222 14.57 6.92 -7.31
N ILE A 223 13.60 6.19 -6.76
CA ILE A 223 12.53 6.75 -5.94
C ILE A 223 12.68 6.14 -4.54
N ILE A 224 12.72 6.98 -3.50
CA ILE A 224 12.41 6.59 -2.12
C ILE A 224 10.98 7.04 -1.82
N ALA A 225 10.35 6.60 -0.74
CA ALA A 225 9.05 7.14 -0.34
C ALA A 225 8.94 7.43 1.18
N ASP A 226 7.74 7.38 1.78
CA ASP A 226 7.44 7.02 3.20
C ASP A 226 5.98 6.58 3.40
N GLN A 227 5.75 5.42 4.01
CA GLN A 227 4.42 4.87 4.23
C GLN A 227 4.24 4.26 5.60
N VAL A 228 3.10 4.61 6.15
CA VAL A 228 2.34 3.84 7.13
C VAL A 228 1.13 3.15 6.47
N THR A 229 1.03 1.83 6.58
CA THR A 229 -0.23 1.10 6.44
C THR A 229 -0.93 1.06 7.80
N ALA A 230 -2.20 1.42 7.84
CA ALA A 230 -3.01 1.38 9.05
C ALA A 230 -4.23 0.46 8.88
N ILE A 231 -4.46 -0.41 9.87
CA ILE A 231 -5.59 -1.34 9.93
C ILE A 231 -6.62 -0.81 10.92
N TYR A 232 -7.88 -0.71 10.48
CA TYR A 232 -9.01 -0.32 11.30
C TYR A 232 -9.96 -1.52 11.46
N LEU A 233 -10.67 -1.60 12.59
CA LEU A 233 -11.69 -2.62 12.78
C LEU A 233 -12.85 -2.40 11.79
N SER A 234 -13.47 -3.50 11.37
CA SER A 234 -14.75 -3.42 10.65
C SER A 234 -15.87 -2.96 11.60
N PRO A 235 -16.88 -2.21 11.11
CA PRO A 235 -18.11 -1.93 11.84
C PRO A 235 -18.85 -3.17 12.37
N GLN A 236 -18.51 -4.37 11.89
CA GLN A 236 -19.06 -5.66 12.35
C GLN A 236 -18.24 -6.30 13.50
N ASP A 237 -17.08 -5.75 13.86
CA ASP A 237 -16.29 -6.24 14.99
C ASP A 237 -16.93 -5.81 16.32
N PRO A 238 -17.14 -6.72 17.29
CA PRO A 238 -17.72 -6.37 18.60
C PRO A 238 -16.97 -5.26 19.35
N LYS A 239 -15.68 -5.05 19.06
CA LYS A 239 -14.83 -4.00 19.67
C LYS A 239 -14.74 -2.72 18.85
N TYR A 240 -15.43 -2.61 17.70
CA TYR A 240 -15.38 -1.44 16.80
C TYR A 240 -15.58 -0.10 17.52
N PHE A 241 -16.56 0.00 18.41
CA PHE A 241 -16.85 1.24 19.15
C PHE A 241 -15.79 1.62 20.19
N LEU A 242 -14.91 0.69 20.59
CA LEU A 242 -13.77 0.96 21.48
C LEU A 242 -12.64 1.69 20.73
N THR A 243 -12.46 1.35 19.45
CA THR A 243 -11.43 1.96 18.60
C THR A 243 -11.93 3.25 17.97
N ARG A 244 -13.20 3.26 17.56
CA ARG A 244 -13.77 4.25 16.64
C ARG A 244 -12.93 4.29 15.37
N ASP A 245 -12.74 5.46 14.77
CA ASP A 245 -11.93 5.68 13.56
C ASP A 245 -10.41 5.65 13.81
N ARG A 246 -9.93 5.03 14.90
CA ARG A 246 -8.49 4.88 15.20
C ARG A 246 -7.97 3.53 14.76
N PRO A 247 -6.74 3.44 14.24
CA PRO A 247 -6.18 2.18 13.79
C PRO A 247 -5.76 1.28 14.97
N VAL A 248 -5.99 -0.02 14.82
CA VAL A 248 -5.60 -1.07 15.76
C VAL A 248 -4.22 -1.65 15.50
N ALA A 249 -3.71 -1.47 14.29
CA ALA A 249 -2.33 -1.76 13.94
C ALA A 249 -1.84 -0.76 12.90
N LEU A 250 -0.60 -0.30 13.03
CA LEU A 250 0.11 0.48 12.04
C LEU A 250 1.43 -0.21 11.71
N TYR A 251 1.82 -0.19 10.44
CA TYR A 251 3.05 -0.78 9.91
C TYR A 251 3.75 0.27 9.05
N ARG A 252 4.98 0.66 9.40
CA ARG A 252 5.75 1.67 8.67
C ARG A 252 6.90 0.98 7.95
N TYR A 253 6.90 1.03 6.63
CA TYR A 253 7.87 0.34 5.76
C TYR A 253 8.93 1.33 5.27
N TYR A 254 10.21 0.98 5.04
CA TYR A 254 11.19 1.65 4.13
C TYR A 254 11.20 0.99 2.75
N MET A 255 11.24 1.74 1.62
CA MET A 255 11.27 1.17 0.28
C MET A 255 12.07 1.97 -0.74
N GLU A 256 12.82 1.25 -1.56
CA GLU A 256 13.72 1.77 -2.57
C GLU A 256 13.27 1.24 -3.93
N PHE A 257 12.99 2.13 -4.88
CA PHE A 257 12.67 1.78 -6.26
C PHE A 257 13.91 2.07 -7.11
N ASN A 258 14.56 1.00 -7.57
CA ASN A 258 15.70 1.07 -8.48
C ASN A 258 15.21 0.77 -9.91
N PRO A 259 15.41 1.69 -10.87
CA PRO A 259 14.89 1.52 -12.23
C PRO A 259 15.62 0.37 -12.94
N ILE A 260 14.85 -0.62 -13.41
CA ILE A 260 15.40 -1.74 -14.18
C ILE A 260 15.70 -1.23 -15.57
N LYS A 261 16.98 -1.29 -15.97
CA LYS A 261 17.36 -0.97 -17.35
C LYS A 261 16.72 -2.00 -18.28
N SER A 262 15.85 -1.53 -19.18
CA SER A 262 15.48 -2.29 -20.37
C SER A 262 16.76 -2.66 -21.12
N ARG A 263 16.96 -3.96 -21.38
CA ARG A 263 18.02 -4.45 -22.27
C ARG A 263 17.69 -4.13 -23.73
#